data_AF-A0A0P6RPK2-F1
#
_entry.id   AF-A0A0P6RPK2-F1
#
_cell.length_a   1.000
_cell.length_b   1.000
_cell.length_c   1.000
_cell.angle_alpha   90.00
_cell.angle_beta   90.00
_cell.angle_gamma   90.00
#
_symmetry.space_group_name_H-M   'P 1'
#
loop_
_entity.id
_entity.type
_entity.pdbx_description
1 polymer ?
#
loop_
_entity_poly.entity_id
_entity_poly.type
_entity_poly.pdbx_seq_one_letter_code
_entity_poly.pdbx_strand_id
1 'polypeptide(L)'
;MKRPFSQFLRLVWIDSRLEQGTINRSDIAAAFGMSIPQASNDLKAYQTDHPNRIEYDHRAKTYQRPHRTKPAYPQHLRLQVQTTVHAVNTHREAAQ
;
A
#
# COMPACT_ATOMS: atom_id res chain seq x y z
N MET A 1 7.63 -6.80 -18.61
CA MET A 1 6.18 -7.10 -18.61
C MET A 1 5.49 -6.03 -17.75
N LYS A 2 4.41 -5.39 -18.23
CA LYS A 2 3.66 -4.41 -17.42
C LYS A 2 3.02 -5.14 -16.22
N ARG A 3 3.11 -4.57 -15.00
CA ARG A 3 2.53 -5.16 -13.78
C ARG A 3 1.02 -5.44 -13.99
N PRO A 4 0.45 -6.52 -13.44
CA PRO A 4 -1.00 -6.73 -13.46
C PRO A 4 -1.73 -5.53 -12.86
N PHE A 5 -2.90 -5.17 -13.40
CA PHE A 5 -3.67 -4.00 -12.95
C PHE A 5 -3.95 -4.04 -11.44
N SER A 6 -4.32 -5.21 -10.91
CA SER A 6 -4.55 -5.38 -9.47
C SER A 6 -3.30 -5.10 -8.63
N GLN A 7 -2.11 -5.48 -9.10
CA GLN A 7 -0.86 -5.16 -8.42
C GLN A 7 -0.57 -3.67 -8.48
N PHE A 8 -0.78 -3.02 -9.63
CA PHE A 8 -0.63 -1.57 -9.76
C PHE A 8 -1.48 -0.82 -8.72
N LEU A 9 -2.77 -1.18 -8.58
CA LEU A 9 -3.63 -0.56 -7.56
C LEU A 9 -3.10 -0.77 -6.14
N ARG A 10 -2.53 -1.94 -5.82
CA ARG A 10 -1.92 -2.19 -4.51
C ARG A 10 -0.70 -1.31 -4.26
N LEU A 11 0.15 -1.07 -5.26
CA LEU A 11 1.28 -0.15 -5.13
C LEU A 11 0.82 1.30 -4.92
N VAL A 12 -0.21 1.75 -5.64
CA VAL A 12 -0.81 3.08 -5.43
C VAL A 12 -1.42 3.21 -4.03
N TRP A 13 -2.07 2.15 -3.54
CA TRP A 13 -2.60 2.11 -2.18
C TRP A 13 -1.48 2.17 -1.14
N ILE A 14 -0.38 1.43 -1.32
CA ILE A 14 0.79 1.49 -0.43
C ILE A 14 1.33 2.93 -0.33
N ASP A 15 1.54 3.64 -1.45
CA ASP A 15 1.97 5.04 -1.43
C ASP A 15 0.95 5.94 -0.71
N SER A 16 -0.36 5.69 -0.88
CA SER A 16 -1.39 6.44 -0.15
C SER A 16 -1.28 6.27 1.38
N ARG A 17 -0.95 5.07 1.84
CA ARG A 17 -0.80 4.77 3.27
C ARG A 17 0.48 5.34 3.86
N LEU A 18 1.58 5.31 3.10
CA LEU A 18 2.85 5.94 3.48
C LEU A 18 2.71 7.47 3.67
N GLU A 19 1.80 8.11 2.92
CA GLU A 19 1.48 9.53 3.11
C GLU A 19 0.65 9.81 4.39
N GLN A 20 -0.07 8.81 4.90
CA GLN A 20 -0.90 8.91 6.10
C GLN A 20 -0.18 8.47 7.38
N GLY A 21 0.90 7.70 7.25
CA GLY A 21 1.66 7.18 8.37
C GLY A 21 2.45 5.93 7.99
N THR A 22 2.39 4.94 8.87
CA THR A 22 3.12 3.68 8.73
C THR A 22 2.23 2.56 8.19
N ILE A 23 2.84 1.55 7.57
CA ILE A 23 2.14 0.38 7.01
C ILE A 23 2.93 -0.90 7.25
N ASN A 24 2.25 -2.02 7.47
CA ASN A 24 2.87 -3.35 7.53
C ASN A 24 2.21 -4.33 6.52
N ARG A 25 2.72 -5.55 6.46
CA ARG A 25 2.23 -6.60 5.54
C ARG A 25 0.78 -7.01 5.83
N SER A 26 0.39 -7.03 7.11
CA SER A 26 -0.95 -7.41 7.55
C SER A 26 -1.99 -6.37 7.13
N ASP A 27 -1.63 -5.08 7.14
CA ASP A 27 -2.52 -4.00 6.67
C ASP A 27 -2.90 -4.22 5.20
N ILE A 28 -1.92 -4.55 4.35
CA ILE A 28 -2.13 -4.81 2.92
C ILE A 28 -2.93 -6.11 2.73
N ALA A 29 -2.57 -7.17 3.45
CA ALA A 29 -3.24 -8.46 3.37
C ALA A 29 -4.73 -8.34 3.73
N ALA A 30 -5.05 -7.63 4.81
CA ALA A 30 -6.41 -7.35 5.22
C ALA A 30 -7.14 -6.50 4.18
N ALA A 31 -6.54 -5.38 3.76
CA ALA A 31 -7.16 -4.43 2.84
C ALA A 31 -7.53 -5.03 1.48
N PHE A 32 -6.75 -6.00 0.98
CA PHE A 32 -6.97 -6.63 -0.32
C PHE A 32 -7.47 -8.08 -0.24
N GLY A 33 -7.70 -8.62 0.97
CA GLY A 33 -8.13 -10.00 1.16
C GLY A 33 -7.17 -11.01 0.54
N MET A 34 -5.86 -10.83 0.76
CA MET A 34 -4.81 -11.65 0.15
C MET A 34 -3.81 -12.18 1.18
N SER A 35 -2.94 -13.10 0.74
CA SER A 35 -1.97 -13.72 1.64
C SER A 35 -0.81 -12.77 2.03
N ILE A 36 -0.22 -12.99 3.21
CA ILE A 36 0.97 -12.24 3.68
C ILE A 36 2.17 -12.34 2.72
N PRO A 37 2.48 -13.49 2.07
CA PRO A 37 3.52 -13.55 1.05
C PRO A 37 3.26 -12.63 -0.14
N GLN A 38 2.02 -12.52 -0.61
CA GLN A 38 1.66 -11.58 -1.69
C GLN A 38 1.87 -10.13 -1.24
N ALA A 39 1.42 -9.78 -0.02
CA ALA A 39 1.64 -8.45 0.56
C ALA A 39 3.13 -8.09 0.68
N SER A 40 3.94 -9.08 1.07
CA SER A 40 5.40 -8.92 1.15
C SER A 40 6.02 -8.67 -0.22
N ASN A 41 5.55 -9.39 -1.24
CA ASN A 41 6.00 -9.19 -2.63
C ASN A 41 5.64 -7.80 -3.14
N ASP A 42 4.46 -7.27 -2.78
CA ASP A 42 4.06 -5.92 -3.18
C ASP A 42 4.88 -4.83 -2.47
N LEU A 43 5.19 -4.98 -1.18
CA LEU A 43 6.11 -4.07 -0.48
C LEU A 43 7.51 -4.11 -1.08
N LYS A 44 8.02 -5.30 -1.41
CA LYS A 44 9.32 -5.45 -2.08
C LYS A 44 9.31 -4.77 -3.45
N ALA A 45 8.25 -5.00 -4.23
CA ALA A 45 8.04 -4.35 -5.52
C ALA A 45 8.00 -2.83 -5.40
N TYR A 46 7.24 -2.29 -4.43
CA TYR A 46 7.16 -0.86 -4.18
C TYR A 46 8.53 -0.27 -3.82
N GLN A 47 9.27 -0.95 -2.94
CA GLN A 47 10.61 -0.54 -2.54
C GLN A 47 11.62 -0.61 -3.69
N THR A 48 11.54 -1.62 -4.57
CA THR A 48 12.39 -1.71 -5.77
C THR A 48 12.09 -0.56 -6.74
N ASP A 49 10.82 -0.24 -6.98
CA ASP A 49 10.44 0.82 -7.92
C ASP A 49 10.72 2.21 -7.35
N HIS A 50 10.63 2.36 -6.02
CA HIS A 50 10.71 3.65 -5.31
C HIS A 50 11.60 3.56 -4.06
N PRO A 51 12.92 3.30 -4.19
CA PRO A 51 13.80 3.03 -3.06
C PRO A 51 13.92 4.20 -2.08
N ASN A 52 13.76 5.43 -2.57
CA ASN A 52 13.84 6.63 -1.74
C ASN A 52 12.50 6.99 -1.06
N ARG A 53 11.46 6.14 -1.17
CA ARG A 53 10.11 6.44 -0.69
C ARG A 53 9.66 5.61 0.50
N ILE A 54 10.40 4.58 0.83
CA ILE A 54 10.01 3.62 1.85
C ILE A 54 11.24 3.12 2.60
N GLU A 55 11.19 3.21 3.91
CA GLU A 55 12.16 2.63 4.82
C GLU A 55 11.44 1.71 5.80
N TYR A 56 12.16 0.70 6.28
CA TYR A 56 11.63 -0.24 7.26
C TYR A 56 12.13 0.11 8.65
N ASP A 57 11.21 0.44 9.55
CA ASP A 57 11.51 0.60 10.97
C ASP A 57 11.48 -0.78 11.64
N HIS A 58 12.67 -1.27 12.03
CA HIS A 58 12.82 -2.56 12.71
C HIS A 58 12.20 -2.60 14.11
N ARG A 59 12.09 -1.46 14.81
CA ARG A 59 11.50 -1.38 16.14
C ARG A 59 9.99 -1.45 16.07
N ALA A 60 9.39 -0.63 15.21
CA ALA A 60 7.94 -0.61 15.00
C ALA A 60 7.43 -1.79 14.14
N LYS A 61 8.34 -2.47 13.42
CA LYS A 61 8.03 -3.52 12.44
C LYS A 61 7.09 -3.04 11.33
N THR A 62 7.24 -1.78 10.95
CA THR A 62 6.44 -1.10 9.94
C THR A 62 7.33 -0.46 8.89
N TYR A 63 6.75 -0.23 7.72
CA TYR A 63 7.30 0.61 6.68
C TYR A 63 6.76 2.03 6.83
N GLN A 64 7.62 3.00 6.57
CA GLN A 64 7.27 4.42 6.63
C GLN A 64 7.96 5.18 5.51
N ARG A 65 7.46 6.38 5.20
CA ARG A 65 8.15 7.25 4.26
C ARG A 65 9.33 7.95 4.94
N PRO A 66 10.50 8.05 4.29
CA PRO A 66 11.58 8.90 4.76
C PRO A 66 11.16 10.39 4.75
N HIS A 67 11.81 11.21 5.57
CA HIS A 67 11.49 12.63 5.72
C HIS A 67 11.63 13.41 4.39
N ARG A 68 10.72 14.37 4.14
CA ARG A 68 10.71 15.27 2.95
C ARG A 68 10.68 14.62 1.56
N THR A 69 10.26 13.36 1.46
CA THR A 69 10.09 12.69 0.16
C THR A 69 8.71 13.00 -0.44
N LYS A 70 8.60 13.06 -1.78
CA LYS A 70 7.34 13.33 -2.49
C LYS A 70 6.63 12.03 -2.91
N PRO A 71 5.29 11.94 -2.90
CA PRO A 71 4.51 10.81 -3.41
C PRO A 71 5.04 10.19 -4.70
N ALA A 72 5.07 8.86 -4.78
CA ALA A 72 5.41 8.15 -6.01
C ALA A 72 4.29 8.26 -7.04
N TYR A 73 3.04 8.38 -6.59
CA TYR A 73 1.86 8.50 -7.43
C TYR A 73 1.11 9.83 -7.21
N PRO A 74 0.48 10.39 -8.26
CA PRO A 74 -0.37 11.57 -8.17
C PRO A 74 -1.46 11.44 -7.10
N GLN A 75 -1.81 12.57 -6.48
CA GLN A 75 -2.80 12.61 -5.39
C GLN A 75 -4.15 12.03 -5.79
N HIS A 76 -4.66 12.35 -6.99
CA HIS A 76 -5.98 11.88 -7.43
C HIS A 76 -6.05 10.34 -7.49
N LEU A 77 -5.00 9.66 -7.96
CA LEU A 77 -4.95 8.19 -7.99
C LEU A 77 -4.94 7.61 -6.58
N ARG A 78 -4.14 8.19 -5.67
CA ARG A 78 -4.08 7.74 -4.28
C ARG A 78 -5.43 7.87 -3.58
N LEU A 79 -6.11 9.00 -3.76
CA LEU A 79 -7.44 9.24 -3.18
C LEU A 79 -8.49 8.29 -3.76
N GLN A 80 -8.48 8.06 -5.08
CA GLN A 80 -9.39 7.10 -5.72
C GLN A 80 -9.19 5.69 -5.17
N VAL A 81 -7.96 5.19 -5.16
CA VAL A 81 -7.66 3.83 -4.68
C VAL A 81 -7.97 3.68 -3.20
N GLN A 82 -7.63 4.68 -2.37
CA GLN A 82 -7.99 4.67 -0.95
C GLN A 82 -9.51 4.59 -0.75
N THR A 83 -10.28 5.43 -1.46
CA THR A 83 -11.75 5.48 -1.33
C THR A 83 -12.39 4.18 -1.80
N THR A 84 -11.92 3.62 -2.91
CA THR A 84 -12.42 2.34 -3.44
C THR A 84 -12.14 1.19 -2.48
N VAL A 85 -10.90 1.07 -1.98
CA VAL A 85 -10.54 0.01 -1.02
C VAL A 85 -11.36 0.14 0.27
N HIS A 86 -11.56 1.36 0.77
CA HIS A 86 -12.42 1.60 1.92
C HIS A 86 -13.87 1.16 1.66
N ALA A 87 -14.48 1.62 0.56
CA ALA A 87 -15.86 1.27 0.21
C ALA A 87 -16.07 -0.24 0.04
N VAL A 88 -15.13 -0.93 -0.61
CA VAL A 88 -15.16 -2.39 -0.77
C VAL A 88 -15.05 -3.10 0.57
N ASN A 89 -14.16 -2.67 1.47
CA ASN A 89 -14.01 -3.30 2.78
C ASN A 89 -15.24 -3.08 3.66
N THR A 90 -15.81 -1.87 3.68
CA THR A 90 -17.08 -1.61 4.38
C THR A 90 -18.22 -2.47 3.83
N HIS A 91 -18.31 -2.66 2.51
CA HIS A 91 -19.31 -3.56 1.93
C HIS A 91 -19.09 -5.02 2.34
N ARG A 92 -17.84 -5.49 2.38
CA ARG A 92 -17.50 -6.86 2.81
C ARG A 92 -17.83 -7.11 4.28
N GLU A 93 -17.59 -6.12 5.15
CA GLU A 93 -17.93 -6.18 6.57
C GLU A 93 -19.44 -6.21 6.80
N ALA A 94 -20.21 -5.44 6.02
CA ALA A 94 -21.68 -5.44 6.11
C ALA A 94 -22.35 -6.71 5.57
N ALA A 95 -21.63 -7.52 4.79
CA ALA A 95 -22.11 -8.76 4.20
C ALA A 95 -21.78 -10.01 5.04
N GLN A 96 -21.13 -9.85 6.19
CA GLN A 96 -20.80 -10.90 7.17
C GLN A 96 -21.76 -10.85 8.35
#